data_AF-A0A8J8K2Q6-F1
#
_entry.id   AF-A0A8J8K2Q6-F1
#
_cell.length_a   1.000
_cell.length_b   1.000
_cell.length_c   1.000
_cell.angle_alpha   90.00
_cell.angle_beta   90.00
_cell.angle_gamma   90.00
#
_symmetry.space_group_name_H-M   'P 1'
#
loop_
_entity.id
_entity.type
_entity.pdbx_description
1 polymer ?
#
loop_
_entity_poly.entity_id
_entity_poly.type
_entity_poly.pdbx_seq_one_letter_code
_entity_poly.pdbx_strand_id
1 'polypeptide(L)'
;MVENGEIQKELTERLGRTKRLILIELSKGAAGYKKLSKKLKIGLDTIRSHVKTGKHSKSLTQLGLIKQEERGWSVTDLGFDVLELLKRDPEFAPFFVVDPTLKEKELDS
;
A
#
# COMPACT_ATOMS: atom_id res chain seq x y z
N MET A 1 5.02 18.78 22.57
CA MET A 1 4.88 18.51 21.13
C MET A 1 5.05 17.01 20.99
N VAL A 2 3.95 16.25 20.87
CA VAL A 2 4.05 14.80 20.68
C VAL A 2 4.54 14.58 19.26
N GLU A 3 5.70 13.96 19.16
CA GLU A 3 6.52 13.85 17.97
C GLU A 3 5.78 13.08 16.87
N ASN A 4 5.66 13.67 15.69
CA ASN A 4 5.07 13.01 14.52
C ASN A 4 5.69 11.62 14.23
N GLY A 5 6.94 11.39 14.66
CA GLY A 5 7.63 10.10 14.52
C GLY A 5 7.07 8.96 15.37
N GLU A 6 6.60 9.21 16.59
CA GLU A 6 5.99 8.17 17.44
C GLU A 6 4.65 7.71 16.87
N ILE A 7 3.86 8.66 16.35
CA ILE A 7 2.56 8.38 15.72
C ILE A 7 2.74 7.54 14.45
N GLN A 8 3.75 7.85 13.62
CA GLN A 8 4.05 7.08 12.40
C GLN A 8 4.50 5.65 12.70
N LYS A 9 5.32 5.46 13.75
CA LYS A 9 5.79 4.15 14.16
C LYS A 9 4.65 3.30 14.71
N GLU A 10 3.81 3.86 15.58
CA GLU A 10 2.63 3.17 16.11
C GLU A 10 1.64 2.81 15.00
N LEU A 11 1.41 3.71 14.05
CA LEU A 11 0.56 3.45 12.89
C LEU A 11 1.11 2.29 12.04
N THR A 12 2.42 2.27 11.81
CA THR A 12 3.12 1.21 11.08
C THR A 12 2.99 -0.12 11.80
N GLU A 13 3.20 -0.17 13.11
CA GLU A 13 3.09 -1.37 13.94
C GLU A 13 1.66 -1.94 13.94
N ARG A 14 0.63 -1.07 13.93
CA ARG A 14 -0.79 -1.48 13.93
C ARG A 14 -1.33 -1.86 12.54
N LEU A 15 -0.60 -1.55 11.46
CA LEU A 15 -0.94 -1.98 10.11
C LEU A 15 -0.69 -3.48 9.94
N GLY A 16 -1.75 -4.27 9.72
CA GLY A 16 -1.59 -5.68 9.38
C GLY A 16 -0.83 -5.87 8.05
N ARG A 17 -0.13 -7.01 7.93
CA ARG A 17 0.72 -7.37 6.78
C ARG A 17 0.08 -7.08 5.42
N THR A 18 -1.18 -7.44 5.23
CA THR A 18 -1.90 -7.20 3.97
C THR A 18 -1.99 -5.73 3.60
N LYS A 19 -2.23 -4.84 4.57
CA LYS A 19 -2.32 -3.39 4.31
C LYS A 19 -0.97 -2.81 3.91
N ARG A 20 0.11 -3.27 4.56
CA ARG A 20 1.49 -2.90 4.19
C ARG A 20 1.80 -3.31 2.75
N LEU A 21 1.49 -4.54 2.36
CA LEU A 21 1.68 -5.02 0.98
C LEU A 21 0.84 -4.26 -0.04
N ILE A 22 -0.42 -3.92 0.27
CA ILE A 22 -1.26 -3.08 -0.60
C ILE A 22 -0.64 -1.70 -0.80
N LEU A 23 -0.14 -1.08 0.28
CA LEU A 23 0.49 0.23 0.23
C LEU A 23 1.76 0.21 -0.65
N ILE A 24 2.57 -0.85 -0.52
CA ILE A 24 3.75 -1.07 -1.34
C ILE A 24 3.38 -1.18 -2.83
N GLU A 25 2.39 -2.00 -3.17
CA GLU A 25 1.98 -2.15 -4.58
C GLU A 25 1.38 -0.87 -5.16
N LEU A 26 0.64 -0.10 -4.36
CA LEU A 26 0.15 1.22 -4.77
C LEU A 26 1.31 2.18 -5.08
N SER A 27 2.39 2.15 -4.30
CA SER A 27 3.59 2.96 -4.56
C SER A 27 4.29 2.62 -5.89
N LYS A 28 4.09 1.40 -6.40
CA LYS A 28 4.61 0.94 -7.71
C LYS A 28 3.68 1.20 -8.89
N GLY A 29 2.56 1.89 -8.67
CA GLY A 29 1.59 2.21 -9.73
C GLY A 29 0.41 1.24 -9.87
N ALA A 30 0.20 0.32 -8.91
CA ALA A 30 -0.97 -0.57 -8.93
C ALA A 30 -2.27 0.17 -8.53
N ALA A 31 -2.77 1.06 -9.39
CA ALA A 31 -4.02 1.78 -9.14
C ALA A 31 -5.24 0.88 -9.39
N GLY A 32 -5.91 0.42 -8.32
CA GLY A 32 -7.24 -0.20 -8.37
C GLY A 32 -7.34 -1.65 -7.90
N TYR A 33 -8.57 -2.06 -7.54
CA TYR A 33 -8.82 -3.34 -6.86
C TYR A 33 -8.37 -4.56 -7.66
N LYS A 34 -8.65 -4.61 -8.98
CA LYS A 34 -8.30 -5.75 -9.83
C LYS A 34 -6.78 -5.92 -9.96
N LYS A 35 -6.05 -4.82 -10.16
CA LYS A 35 -4.58 -4.85 -10.26
C LYS A 35 -3.96 -5.34 -8.95
N LEU A 36 -4.41 -4.79 -7.82
CA LEU A 36 -3.95 -5.20 -6.48
C LEU A 36 -4.25 -6.67 -6.18
N SER A 37 -5.47 -7.12 -6.47
CA SER A 37 -5.88 -8.53 -6.29
C SER A 37 -4.99 -9.48 -7.09
N LYS A 38 -4.71 -9.17 -8.37
CA LYS A 38 -3.84 -9.97 -9.24
C LYS A 38 -2.39 -10.00 -8.74
N LYS A 39 -1.83 -8.85 -8.36
CA LYS A 39 -0.44 -8.73 -7.89
C LYS A 39 -0.22 -9.45 -6.57
N LEU A 40 -1.13 -9.28 -5.62
CA LEU A 40 -1.00 -9.85 -4.27
C LEU A 40 -1.59 -11.27 -4.15
N LYS A 41 -2.31 -11.76 -5.17
CA LYS A 41 -3.07 -13.01 -5.13
C LYS A 41 -4.07 -13.06 -3.97
N ILE A 42 -4.73 -11.94 -3.71
CA ILE A 42 -5.71 -11.76 -2.64
C ILE A 42 -7.08 -11.48 -3.25
N GLY A 43 -8.15 -12.02 -2.65
CA GLY A 43 -9.53 -11.81 -3.13
C GLY A 43 -9.94 -10.33 -3.17
N LEU A 44 -10.76 -9.96 -4.15
CA LEU A 44 -11.21 -8.57 -4.37
C LEU A 44 -11.90 -7.98 -3.15
N ASP A 45 -12.71 -8.76 -2.44
CA ASP A 45 -13.43 -8.31 -1.25
C ASP A 45 -12.47 -7.99 -0.09
N THR A 46 -11.41 -8.79 0.06
CA THR A 46 -10.35 -8.55 1.05
C THR A 46 -9.57 -7.29 0.69
N ILE A 47 -9.22 -7.08 -0.57
CA ILE A 47 -8.60 -5.81 -1.02
C ILE A 47 -9.53 -4.64 -0.72
N ARG A 48 -10.81 -4.72 -1.10
CA ARG A 48 -11.81 -3.66 -0.85
C ARG A 48 -11.96 -3.35 0.64
N SER A 49 -11.94 -4.38 1.48
CA SER A 49 -11.97 -4.26 2.93
C SER A 49 -10.77 -3.47 3.47
N HIS A 50 -9.56 -3.81 3.03
CA HIS A 50 -8.37 -3.13 3.50
C HIS A 50 -8.17 -1.74 2.93
N VAL A 51 -8.63 -1.50 1.70
CA VAL A 51 -8.53 -0.19 1.02
C VAL A 51 -9.59 0.77 1.55
N LYS A 52 -10.88 0.40 1.50
CA LYS A 52 -12.00 1.32 1.70
C LYS A 52 -12.86 1.01 2.91
N THR A 53 -13.41 -0.20 3.04
CA THR A 53 -14.54 -0.43 3.95
C THR A 53 -14.16 -0.73 5.39
N GLY A 54 -12.99 -1.32 5.64
CA GLY A 54 -12.47 -1.54 6.99
C GLY A 54 -13.24 -2.57 7.81
N LYS A 55 -13.66 -3.70 7.22
CA LYS A 55 -14.59 -4.68 7.82
C LYS A 55 -14.22 -5.13 9.24
N HIS A 56 -12.93 -5.24 9.55
CA HIS A 56 -12.43 -5.72 10.85
C HIS A 56 -11.45 -4.75 11.53
N SER A 57 -11.06 -3.68 10.84
CA SER A 57 -10.13 -2.65 11.33
C SER A 57 -10.10 -1.49 10.34
N LYS A 58 -9.70 -0.29 10.79
CA LYS A 58 -9.62 0.91 9.94
C LYS A 58 -8.91 0.62 8.61
N SER A 59 -9.55 1.01 7.51
CA SER A 59 -9.02 0.86 6.15
C SER A 59 -7.88 1.84 5.87
N LEU A 60 -7.10 1.61 4.81
CA LEU A 60 -6.02 2.51 4.41
C LEU A 60 -6.52 3.93 4.12
N THR A 61 -7.73 4.07 3.54
CA THR A 61 -8.36 5.39 3.35
C THR A 61 -8.76 6.03 4.68
N GLN A 62 -9.33 5.27 5.62
CA GLN A 62 -9.69 5.78 6.95
C GLN A 62 -8.47 6.17 7.81
N LEU A 63 -7.31 5.57 7.52
CA LEU A 63 -6.05 5.92 8.14
C LEU A 63 -5.34 7.09 7.44
N GLY A 64 -5.90 7.62 6.34
CA GLY A 64 -5.31 8.72 5.58
C GLY A 64 -4.03 8.37 4.83
N LEU A 65 -3.75 7.07 4.64
CA LEU A 65 -2.52 6.58 3.97
C LEU A 65 -2.65 6.56 2.45
N ILE A 66 -3.88 6.53 1.96
CA ILE A 66 -4.22 6.55 0.54
C ILE A 66 -5.44 7.42 0.32
N LYS A 67 -5.57 7.96 -0.88
CA LYS A 67 -6.74 8.74 -1.31
C LYS A 67 -7.33 8.18 -2.60
N GLN A 68 -8.63 8.39 -2.78
CA GLN A 68 -9.33 8.01 -3.99
C GLN A 68 -9.04 9.01 -5.10
N GLU A 69 -8.67 8.53 -6.28
CA GLU A 69 -8.45 9.31 -7.50
C GLU A 69 -9.47 8.90 -8.57
N GLU A 70 -9.56 9.64 -9.67
CA GLU A 70 -10.49 9.34 -10.79
C GLU A 70 -10.35 7.90 -11.30
N ARG A 71 -9.10 7.40 -11.38
CA ARG A 71 -8.78 6.06 -11.90
C ARG A 71 -8.13 5.14 -10.86
N GLY A 72 -8.54 5.24 -9.59
CA GLY A 72 -8.16 4.28 -8.56
C GLY A 72 -7.74 4.94 -7.25
N TRP A 73 -6.51 4.63 -6.82
CA TRP A 73 -5.99 5.04 -5.52
C TRP A 73 -4.55 5.49 -5.66
N SER A 74 -4.18 6.54 -4.93
CA SER A 74 -2.82 7.04 -4.81
C SER A 74 -2.40 7.06 -3.33
N VAL A 75 -1.10 6.99 -3.09
CA VAL A 75 -0.52 7.08 -1.74
C VAL A 75 -0.42 8.56 -1.33
N THR A 76 -0.76 8.86 -0.08
CA THR A 76 -0.63 10.22 0.49
C THR A 76 0.77 10.45 1.06
N ASP A 77 1.10 11.67 1.46
CA ASP A 77 2.39 11.98 2.12
C ASP A 77 2.62 11.11 3.37
N LEU A 78 1.59 10.98 4.23
CA LEU A 78 1.63 10.07 5.39
C LEU A 78 1.84 8.60 4.96
N GLY A 79 1.26 8.20 3.83
CA GLY A 79 1.49 6.88 3.26
C GLY A 79 2.94 6.67 2.81
N PHE A 80 3.57 7.71 2.24
CA PHE A 80 4.99 7.66 1.88
C PHE A 80 5.91 7.59 3.10
N ASP A 81 5.59 8.30 4.17
CA ASP A 81 6.33 8.19 5.43
C ASP A 81 6.33 6.74 5.95
N VAL A 82 5.17 6.09 5.92
CA VAL A 82 5.04 4.67 6.29
C VAL A 82 5.83 3.77 5.34
N LEU A 83 5.84 4.06 4.03
CA LEU A 83 6.63 3.29 3.07
C LEU A 83 8.15 3.40 3.34
N GLU A 84 8.65 4.57 3.75
CA GLU A 84 10.05 4.74 4.13
C GLU A 84 10.43 3.90 5.34
N LEU A 85 9.51 3.74 6.31
CA LEU A 85 9.71 2.80 7.42
C LEU A 85 9.72 1.35 6.94
N LEU A 86 8.79 0.97 6.06
CA LEU A 86 8.71 -0.39 5.52
C LEU A 86 9.91 -0.78 4.64
N LYS A 87 10.56 0.18 3.96
CA LYS A 87 11.79 -0.07 3.21
C LYS A 87 12.95 -0.53 4.08
N ARG A 88 12.95 -0.14 5.37
CA ARG A 88 13.99 -0.49 6.35
C ARG A 88 13.67 -1.78 7.10
N ASP A 89 12.44 -2.26 7.00
CA ASP A 89 12.00 -3.52 7.62
C ASP A 89 12.45 -4.71 6.76
N PRO A 90 13.27 -5.64 7.28
CA PRO A 90 13.74 -6.81 6.53
C PRO A 90 12.62 -7.69 5.96
N GLU A 91 11.44 -7.71 6.59
CA GLU A 91 10.28 -8.45 6.08
C GLU A 91 9.74 -7.84 4.79
N PHE A 92 9.74 -6.50 4.69
CA PHE A 92 9.07 -5.77 3.61
C PHE A 92 10.04 -5.19 2.57
N ALA A 93 11.31 -4.97 2.91
CA ALA A 93 12.33 -4.45 2.01
C ALA A 93 12.44 -5.21 0.68
N PRO A 94 12.37 -6.57 0.63
CA PRO A 94 12.42 -7.30 -0.64
C PRO A 94 11.27 -6.97 -1.58
N PHE A 95 10.12 -6.53 -1.05
CA PHE A 95 8.97 -6.14 -1.86
C PHE A 95 9.15 -4.78 -2.52
N PHE A 96 10.16 -3.97 -2.20
CA PHE A 96 10.40 -2.69 -2.89
C PHE A 96 11.26 -2.83 -4.14
N VAL A 97 11.96 -3.96 -4.30
CA VAL A 97 12.78 -4.21 -5.47
C VAL A 97 11.86 -4.43 -6.67
N VAL A 98 11.84 -3.47 -7.58
CA VAL A 98 11.16 -3.62 -8.87
C VAL A 98 12.04 -4.55 -9.71
N ASP A 99 11.55 -5.75 -9.98
CA ASP A 99 12.22 -6.67 -10.89
C ASP A 99 12.36 -6.01 -12.27
N PRO A 100 13.59 -5.69 -12.73
CA PRO A 100 13.80 -4.94 -13.96
C PRO A 100 13.31 -5.70 -15.21
N THR A 101 13.08 -7.01 -15.10
CA THR A 101 12.57 -7.87 -16.18
C THR A 101 11.11 -7.62 -16.56
N LEU A 102 10.35 -6.84 -15.78
CA LEU A 102 8.94 -6.52 -16.06
C LEU A 102 8.73 -5.26 -16.90
N LYS A 103 9.78 -4.47 -17.18
CA LYS A 103 9.66 -3.22 -17.96
C LYS A 103 9.51 -3.43 -19.48
N GLU A 104 9.73 -4.63 -20.00
CA GLU A 104 9.79 -4.87 -21.46
C GLU A 104 8.45 -5.21 -22.13
N LYS A 105 7.30 -5.18 -21.42
CA LYS A 105 6.00 -5.60 -22.01
C LYS A 105 4.91 -4.53 -22.15
N GLU A 106 5.18 -3.26 -21.87
CA GLU A 106 4.17 -2.19 -22.04
C GLU A 106 4.50 -1.16 -23.14
N LEU A 107 5.37 -1.48 -24.11
CA LEU A 107 5.72 -0.58 -25.22
C LEU A 107 5.39 -1.12 -26.63
N ASP A 108 4.70 -2.25 -26.73
CA ASP A 108 4.12 -2.76 -27.98
C ASP A 108 2.65 -3.11 -27.77
N SER A 109 1.76 -2.11 -27.88
CA SER A 109 0.33 -2.27 -28.16
C SER A 109 -0.26 -0.95 -28.66
#